data_AF-A0A2E9VUF7-F1
#
_entry.id   AF-A0A2E9VUF7-F1
#
_cell.length_a   1.000
_cell.length_b   1.000
_cell.length_c   1.000
_cell.angle_alpha   90.00
_cell.angle_beta   90.00
_cell.angle_gamma   90.00
#
_symmetry.space_group_name_H-M   'P 1'
#
loop_
_entity.id
_entity.type
_entity.pdbx_description
1 polymer ?
#
loop_
_entity_poly.entity_id
_entity_poly.type
_entity_poly.pdbx_seq_one_letter_code
_entity_poly.pdbx_strand_id
1 'polypeptide(L)'
;MEQFLRSETSVDFTFLPPWIDSPSLADDLNQDLADKLLNTINSIVAQPRAKQGAWYGTDASTFAAAGVPAVVFGPGSIAQAHTADEWIEIDQLRLASEIYYQFCTNPN
;
A
#
# COMPACT_ATOMS: atom_id res chain seq x y z
N MET A 1 -7.79 -14.09 -22.65
CA MET A 1 -9.15 -13.70 -22.17
C MET A 1 -10.08 -13.43 -23.33
N GLU A 2 -9.81 -12.47 -24.22
CA GLU A 2 -10.67 -12.18 -25.37
C GLU A 2 -10.93 -13.42 -26.26
N GLN A 3 -9.87 -14.11 -26.68
CA GLN A 3 -10.01 -15.33 -27.49
C GLN A 3 -10.88 -16.41 -26.83
N PHE A 4 -10.80 -16.52 -25.50
CA PHE A 4 -11.62 -17.45 -24.73
C PHE A 4 -13.09 -17.01 -24.72
N LEU A 5 -13.39 -15.73 -24.42
CA LEU A 5 -14.77 -15.26 -24.45
C LEU A 5 -15.40 -15.37 -25.85
N ARG A 6 -14.62 -15.18 -26.93
CA ARG A 6 -15.10 -15.40 -28.30
C ARG A 6 -15.44 -16.87 -28.61
N SER A 7 -14.88 -17.85 -27.89
CA SER A 7 -15.27 -19.27 -28.04
C SER A 7 -16.49 -19.67 -27.22
N GLU A 8 -16.75 -18.96 -26.12
CA GLU A 8 -17.79 -19.34 -25.14
C GLU A 8 -19.14 -18.62 -25.31
N THR A 9 -19.22 -17.55 -26.10
CA THR A 9 -20.47 -16.81 -26.31
C THR A 9 -20.64 -16.29 -27.73
N SER A 10 -21.89 -16.19 -28.16
CA SER A 10 -22.31 -15.54 -29.41
C SER A 10 -22.76 -14.09 -29.23
N VAL A 11 -22.75 -13.57 -27.99
CA VAL A 11 -23.06 -12.17 -27.70
C VAL A 11 -22.00 -11.27 -28.35
N ASP A 12 -22.45 -10.25 -29.06
CA ASP A 12 -21.54 -9.25 -29.63
C ASP A 12 -20.94 -8.38 -28.52
N PHE A 13 -19.62 -8.23 -28.53
CA PHE A 13 -18.89 -7.42 -27.56
C PHE A 13 -17.64 -6.82 -28.17
N THR A 14 -17.20 -5.70 -27.59
CA THR A 14 -15.93 -5.05 -27.92
C THR A 14 -15.03 -5.03 -26.70
N PHE A 15 -13.78 -5.47 -26.85
CA PHE A 15 -12.75 -5.22 -25.85
C PHE A 15 -12.19 -3.82 -26.06
N LEU A 16 -12.43 -2.94 -25.08
CA LEU A 16 -11.76 -1.64 -25.03
C LEU A 16 -10.39 -1.79 -24.35
N PRO A 17 -9.46 -0.82 -24.52
CA PRO A 17 -8.30 -0.71 -23.66
C PRO A 17 -8.70 -0.76 -22.18
N PRO A 18 -7.86 -1.31 -21.28
CA PRO A 18 -8.18 -1.35 -19.86
C PRO A 18 -8.48 0.07 -19.36
N TRP A 19 -9.61 0.23 -18.67
CA TRP A 19 -9.99 1.52 -18.09
C TRP A 19 -9.11 1.86 -16.89
N ILE A 20 -8.68 0.84 -16.15
CA ILE A 20 -7.85 0.97 -14.95
C ILE A 20 -6.53 0.25 -15.21
N ASP A 21 -5.44 0.99 -15.05
CA ASP A 21 -4.10 0.43 -14.88
C ASP A 21 -3.76 0.47 -13.38
N SER A 22 -3.17 -0.59 -12.86
CA SER A 22 -2.81 -0.72 -11.45
C SER A 22 -1.39 -1.27 -11.37
N PRO A 23 -0.38 -0.40 -11.57
CA PRO A 23 1.01 -0.81 -11.54
C PRO A 23 1.40 -1.30 -10.14
N SER A 24 2.49 -2.05 -10.05
CA SER A 24 3.11 -2.37 -8.77
C SER A 24 3.82 -1.16 -8.18
N LEU A 25 3.90 -1.09 -6.85
CA LEU A 25 4.74 -0.11 -6.17
C LEU A 25 6.20 -0.61 -6.19
N ALA A 26 7.06 0.07 -6.94
CA ALA A 26 8.50 -0.21 -7.00
C ALA A 26 9.28 0.66 -6.00
N ASP A 27 10.49 0.24 -5.62
CA ASP A 27 11.32 0.97 -4.66
C ASP A 27 12.03 2.19 -5.28
N ASP A 28 12.17 2.26 -6.60
CA ASP A 28 13.03 3.22 -7.32
C ASP A 28 12.84 4.69 -6.91
N LEU A 29 11.59 5.15 -6.80
CA LEU A 29 11.24 6.52 -6.40
C LEU A 29 10.92 6.67 -4.91
N ASN A 30 10.77 5.55 -4.20
CA ASN A 30 10.20 5.50 -2.86
C ASN A 30 11.24 5.20 -1.79
N GLN A 31 12.47 4.84 -2.18
CA GLN A 31 13.48 4.31 -1.27
C GLN A 31 13.81 5.28 -0.13
N ASP A 32 14.09 6.54 -0.46
CA ASP A 32 14.46 7.56 0.53
C ASP A 32 13.31 7.82 1.52
N LEU A 33 12.07 7.90 1.02
CA LEU A 33 10.89 8.08 1.87
C LEU A 33 10.69 6.88 2.79
N ALA A 34 10.81 5.66 2.26
CA ALA A 34 10.68 4.43 3.02
C ALA A 34 11.75 4.30 4.11
N ASP A 35 12.99 4.65 3.80
CA ASP A 35 14.10 4.55 4.76
C ASP A 35 13.97 5.59 5.88
N LYS A 36 13.58 6.83 5.55
CA LYS A 36 13.30 7.86 6.57
C LYS A 36 12.17 7.44 7.51
N LEU A 37 11.06 6.94 6.95
CA LEU A 37 9.94 6.46 7.75
C LEU A 37 10.34 5.26 8.61
N LEU A 38 11.08 4.30 8.05
CA LEU A 38 11.55 3.13 8.78
C LEU A 38 12.48 3.50 9.94
N ASN A 39 13.35 4.49 9.76
CA ASN A 39 14.21 5.01 10.83
C ASN A 39 13.37 5.62 11.96
N THR A 40 12.36 6.43 11.63
CA THR A 40 11.44 6.98 12.63
C THR A 40 10.70 5.86 13.38
N ILE A 41 10.15 4.88 12.65
CA ILE A 41 9.48 3.71 13.26
C ILE A 41 10.41 3.02 14.26
N ASN A 42 11.63 2.67 13.83
CA ASN A 42 12.60 1.93 14.65
C ASN A 42 13.14 2.72 15.84
N SER A 43 13.02 4.04 15.85
CA SER A 43 13.34 4.87 17.03
C SER A 43 12.28 4.82 18.12
N ILE A 44 11.05 4.40 17.79
CA ILE A 44 9.89 4.44 18.70
C ILE A 44 9.52 3.03 19.18
N VAL A 45 9.59 2.03 18.30
CA VAL A 45 9.15 0.66 18.63
C VAL A 45 10.22 -0.14 19.36
N ALA A 46 9.81 -1.01 20.28
CA ALA A 46 10.73 -1.87 21.02
C ALA A 46 11.40 -2.96 20.16
N GLN A 47 10.71 -3.43 19.11
CA GLN A 47 11.21 -4.46 18.20
C GLN A 47 11.39 -3.87 16.80
N PRO A 48 12.58 -3.97 16.19
CA PRO A 48 12.85 -3.45 14.86
C PRO A 48 11.87 -3.98 13.81
N ARG A 49 11.50 -3.10 12.89
CA ARG A 49 10.71 -3.40 11.69
C ARG A 49 11.60 -3.40 10.45
N ALA A 50 11.06 -3.96 9.37
CA ALA A 50 11.70 -4.01 8.06
C ALA A 50 10.66 -3.70 6.98
N LYS A 51 11.12 -3.19 5.84
CA LYS A 51 10.31 -3.06 4.61
C LYS A 51 9.83 -4.45 4.18
N GLN A 52 8.58 -4.54 3.71
CA GLN A 52 7.98 -5.78 3.25
C GLN A 52 7.15 -5.51 1.99
N GLY A 53 7.23 -6.44 1.02
CA GLY A 53 6.32 -6.46 -0.11
C GLY A 53 4.95 -7.02 0.31
N ALA A 54 3.92 -6.58 -0.38
CA ALA A 54 2.54 -6.97 -0.13
C ALA A 54 1.83 -7.37 -1.42
N TRP A 55 1.04 -8.44 -1.35
CA TRP A 55 0.28 -8.99 -2.50
C TRP A 55 -1.13 -8.39 -2.58
N TYR A 56 -1.24 -7.07 -2.40
CA TYR A 56 -2.49 -6.31 -2.51
C TYR A 56 -2.23 -4.96 -3.19
N GLY A 57 -3.29 -4.39 -3.79
CA GLY A 57 -3.24 -3.07 -4.42
C GLY A 57 -3.44 -1.94 -3.40
N THR A 58 -2.80 -0.80 -3.64
CA THR A 58 -3.01 0.45 -2.89
C THR A 58 -2.87 1.64 -3.83
N ASP A 59 -3.38 2.81 -3.46
CA ASP A 59 -3.21 4.04 -4.25
C ASP A 59 -1.76 4.52 -4.33
N ALA A 60 -0.87 4.00 -3.47
CA ALA A 60 0.55 4.36 -3.47
C ALA A 60 1.22 4.06 -4.82
N SER A 61 0.84 2.98 -5.51
CA SER A 61 1.44 2.68 -6.82
C SER A 61 1.03 3.69 -7.89
N THR A 62 -0.21 4.16 -7.86
CA THR A 62 -0.69 5.23 -8.74
C THR A 62 0.02 6.55 -8.46
N PHE A 63 0.20 6.92 -7.18
CA PHE A 63 0.96 8.13 -6.82
C PHE A 63 2.42 8.06 -7.27
N ALA A 64 3.08 6.91 -7.03
CA ALA A 64 4.45 6.69 -7.48
C ALA A 64 4.58 6.73 -9.00
N ALA A 65 3.64 6.13 -9.73
CA ALA A 65 3.60 6.18 -11.20
C ALA A 65 3.40 7.61 -11.73
N ALA A 66 2.72 8.48 -10.97
CA ALA A 66 2.58 9.90 -11.26
C ALA A 66 3.80 10.75 -10.84
N GLY A 67 4.86 10.12 -10.31
CA GLY A 67 6.09 10.79 -9.90
C GLY A 67 6.07 11.36 -8.47
N VAL A 68 5.07 10.99 -7.65
CA VAL A 68 4.99 11.37 -6.24
C VAL A 68 5.46 10.20 -5.37
N PRO A 69 6.58 10.34 -4.63
CA PRO A 69 7.05 9.28 -3.73
C PRO A 69 5.96 8.88 -2.72
N ALA A 70 5.71 7.58 -2.60
CA ALA A 70 4.66 7.03 -1.77
C ALA A 70 5.10 5.74 -1.08
N VAL A 71 4.65 5.56 0.17
CA VAL A 71 4.89 4.36 0.98
C VAL A 71 3.59 3.95 1.65
N VAL A 72 3.42 2.65 1.90
CA VAL A 72 2.26 2.11 2.61
C VAL A 72 2.67 1.82 4.05
N PHE A 73 2.00 2.45 5.01
CA PHE A 73 2.24 2.27 6.43
C PHE A 73 0.95 2.47 7.22
N GLY A 74 0.70 1.61 8.22
CA GLY A 74 -0.45 1.75 9.10
C GLY A 74 -0.53 0.65 10.15
N PRO A 75 -1.34 0.85 11.20
CA PRO A 75 -1.64 -0.18 12.19
C PRO A 75 -2.62 -1.22 11.63
N GLY A 76 -2.81 -2.31 12.38
CA GLY A 76 -3.72 -3.40 12.01
C GLY A 76 -3.06 -4.51 11.20
N SER A 77 -3.90 -5.37 10.63
CA SER A 77 -3.48 -6.54 9.88
C SER A 77 -4.34 -6.69 8.62
N ILE A 78 -3.68 -6.93 7.49
CA ILE A 78 -4.38 -7.19 6.23
C ILE A 78 -5.28 -8.44 6.31
N ALA A 79 -4.95 -9.40 7.19
CA ALA A 79 -5.76 -10.59 7.37
C ALA A 79 -7.15 -10.30 7.97
N GLN A 80 -7.35 -9.11 8.57
CA GLN A 80 -8.62 -8.68 9.15
C GLN A 80 -9.39 -7.71 8.26
N ALA A 81 -8.71 -7.05 7.31
CA ALA A 81 -9.34 -6.10 6.39
C ALA A 81 -10.41 -6.80 5.54
N HIS A 82 -11.56 -6.14 5.34
CA HIS A 82 -12.71 -6.64 4.58
C HIS A 82 -13.32 -7.95 5.13
N THR A 83 -13.07 -8.26 6.41
CA THR A 83 -13.78 -9.34 7.10
C THR A 83 -15.03 -8.78 7.80
N ALA A 84 -15.95 -9.65 8.21
CA ALA A 84 -17.14 -9.22 8.95
C ALA A 84 -16.80 -8.57 10.31
N ASP A 85 -15.67 -8.97 10.90
CA ASP A 85 -15.17 -8.49 12.20
C ASP A 85 -13.90 -7.66 11.99
N GLU A 86 -13.95 -6.66 11.14
CA GLU A 86 -12.82 -5.75 10.90
C GLU A 86 -12.59 -4.82 12.10
N TRP A 87 -11.38 -4.83 12.66
CA TRP A 87 -11.00 -4.00 13.82
C TRP A 87 -9.48 -3.78 13.90
N ILE A 88 -9.07 -2.81 14.73
CA ILE A 88 -7.66 -2.56 15.11
C ILE A 88 -7.54 -2.35 16.62
N GLU A 89 -6.41 -2.71 17.22
CA GLU A 89 -6.15 -2.43 18.64
C GLU A 89 -5.99 -0.93 18.88
N ILE A 90 -6.58 -0.41 19.97
CA ILE A 90 -6.45 1.01 20.34
C ILE A 90 -4.99 1.41 20.57
N ASP A 91 -4.18 0.52 21.15
CA ASP A 91 -2.77 0.81 21.38
C ASP A 91 -1.95 0.81 20.09
N GLN A 92 -2.33 0.01 19.08
CA GLN A 92 -1.72 0.12 17.75
C GLN A 92 -2.08 1.45 17.07
N LEU A 93 -3.33 1.90 17.20
CA LEU A 93 -3.77 3.20 16.68
C LEU A 93 -2.98 4.34 17.32
N ARG A 94 -2.83 4.34 18.65
CA ARG A 94 -2.03 5.34 19.37
C ARG A 94 -0.58 5.35 18.93
N LEU A 95 0.03 4.16 18.80
CA LEU A 95 1.42 4.04 18.37
C LEU A 95 1.62 4.56 16.94
N ALA A 96 0.73 4.21 16.00
CA ALA A 96 0.81 4.71 14.64
C ALA A 96 0.63 6.24 14.58
N SER A 97 -0.28 6.80 15.38
CA SER A 97 -0.46 8.26 15.49
C SER A 97 0.82 8.95 15.97
N GLU A 98 1.52 8.39 16.96
CA GLU A 98 2.79 8.93 17.45
C GLU A 98 3.87 8.87 16.37
N ILE A 99 3.97 7.76 15.63
CA ILE A 99 4.91 7.62 14.51
C ILE A 99 4.64 8.68 13.44
N TYR A 100 3.38 8.90 13.06
CA TYR A 100 3.01 9.98 12.12
C TYR A 100 3.42 11.35 12.65
N TYR A 101 3.15 11.64 13.92
CA TYR A 101 3.52 12.92 14.53
C TYR A 101 5.04 13.14 14.51
N GLN A 102 5.82 12.15 14.93
CA GLN A 102 7.29 12.24 14.95
C GLN A 102 7.86 12.35 13.54
N PHE A 103 7.32 11.62 12.58
CA PHE A 103 7.79 11.68 11.19
C PHE A 103 7.56 13.07 10.56
N CYS A 104 6.41 13.67 10.81
CA CYS A 104 6.06 14.99 10.27
C CYS A 104 6.77 16.15 10.98
N THR A 105 7.09 16.01 12.26
CA THR A 105 7.69 17.09 13.06
C THR A 105 9.21 17.01 13.16
N ASN A 106 9.78 15.82 12.99
CA ASN A 106 11.21 15.57 13.00
C ASN A 106 11.65 14.81 11.74
N PRO A 107 11.47 15.39 10.54
CA PRO A 107 11.95 14.74 9.32
C PRO A 107 13.48 14.72 9.35
N ASN A 108 14.05 13.53 9.56
CA ASN A 108 15.49 13.28 9.43
C ASN A 108 15.99 13.61 8.01
#